data_AF-Q91ZF4-F1
#
_entry.id   AF-Q91ZF4-F1
#
_cell.length_a   1.000
_cell.length_b   1.000
_cell.length_c   1.000
_cell.angle_alpha   90.00
_cell.angle_beta   90.00
_cell.angle_gamma   90.00
#
_symmetry.space_group_name_H-M   'P 1'
#
loop_
_entity.id
_entity.type
_entity.pdbx_description
1 polymer ?
#
loop_
_entity_poly.entity_id
_entity_poly.type
_entity_poly.pdbx_seq_one_letter_code
_entity_poly.pdbx_strand_id
1 'polypeptide(L)'
;MTPAFFLVILCLGILSGVSAFDPSLDVEWKEWMGSFEKLYSPEEEVLRRAIWEENVKRIKLHNRENSLGKNTYTMGLNGFADMTDEEFMNIVIGATLPVDNTRKSLWKRALGSPFPKSWYWKDALPKFVDWRNEGYVTRVRNQRNCNSCWAFPVTGAIEGQMFKKTGKLIPLSVQNLVDCSRPQGNRGCRWGNTYNGFQYVLHNGGLEAQATYPYEGKEGLCRYNPKNSAAKITGFVVLPESEDVLMDAVATKGPIATGIHVVSSSFRFYDGGVYYEPNCTSSVNHAVLIIGYGYVGNETDGNNYWLIKNSWGRRWGLSGYMMIAKDRNNHCAIASLAQYPTV
;
A
#
# COMPACT_ATOMS: atom_id res chain seq x y z
N MET A 1 12.74 -1.11 78.14
CA MET A 1 13.62 -1.29 76.97
C MET A 1 12.74 -1.26 75.74
N THR A 2 12.78 -0.16 74.99
CA THR A 2 11.97 0.07 73.78
C THR A 2 12.68 -0.51 72.55
N PRO A 3 12.09 -1.46 71.82
CA PRO A 3 12.48 -1.77 70.45
C PRO A 3 11.38 -1.25 69.53
N ALA A 4 11.58 -0.04 69.01
CA ALA A 4 10.67 0.58 68.06
C ALA A 4 11.45 0.89 66.78
N PHE A 5 10.88 0.45 65.64
CA PHE A 5 11.16 0.85 64.26
C PHE A 5 12.54 0.49 63.68
N PHE A 6 12.55 -0.43 62.72
CA PHE A 6 13.19 -0.25 61.39
C PHE A 6 12.64 -1.32 60.44
N LEU A 7 11.43 -1.10 59.91
CA LEU A 7 10.91 -1.83 58.76
C LEU A 7 11.39 -1.08 57.50
N VAL A 8 12.58 -1.43 57.03
CA VAL A 8 13.17 -0.88 55.81
C VAL A 8 12.49 -1.55 54.62
N ILE A 9 11.42 -0.93 54.12
CA ILE A 9 10.86 -1.22 52.80
C ILE A 9 11.35 -0.10 51.88
N LEU A 10 12.54 -0.26 51.30
CA LEU A 10 12.95 0.56 50.17
C LEU A 10 13.02 -0.35 48.95
N CYS A 11 12.00 -0.24 48.11
CA CYS A 11 11.93 -0.79 46.77
C CYS A 11 13.04 -0.16 45.90
N LEU A 12 14.25 -0.70 46.00
CA LEU A 12 15.37 -0.32 45.14
C LEU A 12 15.41 -1.25 43.93
N GLY A 13 15.22 -0.67 42.75
CA GLY A 13 15.89 -1.17 41.55
C GLY A 13 15.03 -1.90 40.53
N ILE A 14 14.00 -1.25 39.97
CA ILE A 14 13.54 -1.57 38.61
C ILE A 14 13.33 -0.27 37.81
N LEU A 15 14.37 0.57 37.76
CA LEU A 15 14.48 1.67 36.78
C LEU A 15 15.60 1.41 35.76
N SER A 16 16.11 0.18 35.71
CA SER A 16 17.14 -0.24 34.77
C SER A 16 16.51 -0.57 33.41
N GLY A 17 16.49 0.39 32.49
CA GLY A 17 16.17 0.06 31.09
C GLY A 17 15.87 1.20 30.13
N VAL A 18 15.60 2.43 30.58
CA VAL A 18 15.50 3.54 29.63
C VAL A 18 16.93 3.87 29.20
N SER A 19 17.36 3.29 28.08
CA SER A 19 18.55 3.78 27.37
C SER A 19 18.39 5.29 27.27
N ALA A 20 19.37 6.03 27.78
CA ALA A 20 19.42 7.47 27.53
C ALA A 20 19.27 7.68 26.02
N PHE A 21 18.38 8.60 25.64
CA PHE A 21 18.21 9.00 24.25
C PHE A 21 19.53 9.49 23.68
N ASP A 22 19.77 9.22 22.40
CA ASP A 22 20.96 9.73 21.72
C ASP A 22 20.85 11.25 21.58
N PRO A 23 21.66 12.06 22.31
CA PRO A 23 21.54 13.51 22.28
C PRO A 23 21.88 14.10 20.90
N SER A 24 22.62 13.36 20.07
CA SER A 24 22.93 13.80 18.70
C SER A 24 21.69 13.81 17.79
N LEU A 25 20.60 13.14 18.18
CA LEU A 25 19.35 13.08 17.44
C LEU A 25 18.29 14.08 17.96
N ASP A 26 18.58 14.90 18.98
CA ASP A 26 17.61 15.84 19.57
C ASP A 26 17.00 16.80 18.54
N VAL A 27 17.85 17.38 17.69
CA VAL A 27 17.42 18.32 16.63
C VAL A 27 16.61 17.58 15.57
N GLU A 28 17.12 16.45 15.09
CA GLU A 28 16.49 15.63 14.04
C GLU A 28 15.11 15.11 14.50
N TRP A 29 14.95 14.77 15.78
CA TRP A 29 13.67 14.41 16.40
C TRP A 29 12.66 15.56 16.37
N LYS A 30 13.05 16.76 16.81
CA LYS A 30 12.15 17.93 16.84
C LYS A 30 11.76 18.38 15.43
N GLU A 31 12.70 18.36 14.48
CA GLU A 31 12.43 18.65 13.07
C GLU A 31 11.50 17.62 12.44
N TRP A 32 11.70 16.33 12.71
CA TRP A 32 10.84 15.27 12.22
C TRP A 32 9.42 15.40 12.79
N MET A 33 9.27 15.64 14.10
CA MET A 33 7.97 15.87 14.72
C MET A 33 7.25 17.08 14.13
N GLY A 34 7.94 18.22 14.00
CA GLY A 34 7.39 19.42 13.39
C GLY A 34 6.97 19.19 11.95
N SER A 35 7.80 18.49 11.18
CA SER A 35 7.50 18.18 9.79
C SER A 35 6.26 17.29 9.68
N PHE A 36 6.10 16.26 10.51
CA PHE A 36 4.97 15.31 10.49
C PHE A 36 3.80 15.69 11.43
N GLU A 37 3.79 16.92 11.95
CA GLU A 37 2.74 17.45 12.82
C GLU A 37 2.43 16.52 14.02
N LYS A 38 3.48 15.93 14.59
CA LYS A 38 3.36 15.00 15.72
C LYS A 38 3.20 15.76 17.03
N LEU A 39 2.22 15.36 17.82
CA LEU A 39 1.91 15.92 19.14
C LEU A 39 1.67 14.75 20.10
N TYR A 40 2.38 14.74 21.23
CA TYR A 40 2.30 13.68 22.24
C TYR A 40 2.16 14.28 23.63
N SER A 41 1.61 13.49 24.55
CA SER A 41 1.82 13.74 25.99
C SER A 41 3.29 13.52 26.35
N PRO A 42 3.82 14.11 27.44
CA PRO A 42 5.20 13.90 27.85
C PRO A 42 5.57 12.42 28.01
N GLU A 43 4.68 11.61 28.56
CA GLU A 43 4.90 10.17 28.75
C GLU A 43 4.93 9.42 27.41
N GLU A 44 4.03 9.78 26.49
CA GLU A 44 4.01 9.19 25.15
C GLU A 44 5.22 9.63 24.31
N GLU A 45 5.68 10.88 24.42
CA GLU A 45 6.85 11.37 23.67
C GLU A 45 8.08 10.51 23.98
N VAL A 46 8.27 10.11 25.25
CA VAL A 46 9.37 9.23 25.67
C VAL A 46 9.31 7.89 24.93
N LEU A 47 8.14 7.26 24.86
CA LEU A 47 7.94 5.99 24.16
C LEU A 47 8.14 6.14 22.64
N ARG A 48 7.50 7.15 22.04
CA ARG A 48 7.56 7.43 20.59
C ARG A 48 8.96 7.75 20.14
N ARG A 49 9.72 8.50 20.95
CA ARG A 49 11.12 8.80 20.70
C ARG A 49 12.00 7.55 20.75
N ALA A 50 11.82 6.67 21.75
CA ALA A 50 12.59 5.43 21.84
C ALA A 50 12.42 4.56 20.58
N ILE A 51 11.17 4.40 20.13
CA ILE A 51 10.82 3.67 18.90
C ILE A 51 11.41 4.36 17.67
N TRP A 52 11.31 5.68 17.60
CA TRP A 52 11.85 6.47 16.50
C TRP A 52 13.37 6.33 16.38
N GLU A 53 14.12 6.40 17.49
CA GLU A 53 15.58 6.22 17.47
C GLU A 53 15.98 4.80 17.04
N GLU A 54 15.21 3.78 17.42
CA GLU A 54 15.42 2.42 16.93
C GLU A 54 15.24 2.33 15.41
N ASN A 55 14.17 2.93 14.88
CA ASN A 55 13.91 2.98 13.45
C ASN A 55 14.96 3.81 12.69
N VAL A 56 15.46 4.91 13.27
CA VAL A 56 16.60 5.68 12.73
C VAL A 56 17.84 4.80 12.58
N LYS A 57 18.18 3.99 13.60
CA LYS A 57 19.32 3.07 13.56
C LYS A 57 19.15 2.02 12.45
N ARG A 58 17.94 1.44 12.32
CA ARG A 58 17.62 0.47 11.26
C ARG A 58 17.79 1.09 9.87
N ILE A 59 17.26 2.30 9.66
CA ILE A 59 17.37 3.03 8.38
C ILE A 59 18.83 3.37 8.05
N LYS A 60 19.59 3.90 9.02
CA LYS A 60 21.01 4.24 8.82
C LYS A 60 21.84 3.00 8.49
N LEU A 61 21.58 1.86 9.14
CA LEU A 61 22.24 0.59 8.82
C LEU A 61 21.88 0.12 7.41
N HIS A 62 20.59 0.06 7.06
CA HIS A 62 20.13 -0.35 5.73
C HIS A 62 20.75 0.49 4.61
N ASN A 63 20.79 1.82 4.79
CA ASN A 63 21.36 2.73 3.78
C ASN A 63 22.89 2.59 3.66
N ARG A 64 23.59 2.24 4.75
CA ARG A 64 25.01 1.88 4.68
C ARG A 64 25.22 0.57 3.92
N GLU A 65 24.32 -0.39 4.06
CA GLU A 65 24.37 -1.63 3.29
C GLU A 65 24.04 -1.42 1.80
N ASN A 66 23.08 -0.53 1.52
CA ASN A 66 22.74 -0.08 0.17
C ASN A 66 23.96 0.54 -0.53
N SER A 67 24.71 1.43 0.14
CA SER A 67 25.90 2.05 -0.44
C SER A 67 27.05 1.07 -0.73
N LEU A 68 27.01 -0.11 -0.10
CA LEU A 68 27.91 -1.24 -0.38
C LEU A 68 27.35 -2.19 -1.45
N GLY A 69 26.22 -1.84 -2.09
CA GLY A 69 25.58 -2.64 -3.15
C GLY A 69 24.86 -3.89 -2.66
N LYS A 70 24.62 -4.04 -1.34
CA LYS A 70 23.96 -5.25 -0.79
C LYS A 70 22.47 -5.33 -1.07
N ASN A 71 21.84 -4.19 -1.39
CA ASN A 71 20.43 -4.10 -1.74
C ASN A 71 20.23 -2.95 -2.73
N THR A 72 19.06 -2.88 -3.37
CA THR A 72 18.78 -1.99 -4.50
C THR A 72 17.86 -0.81 -4.16
N TYR A 73 17.56 -0.59 -2.88
CA TYR A 73 16.65 0.46 -2.44
C TYR A 73 17.14 1.15 -1.17
N THR A 74 16.77 2.41 -0.99
CA THR A 74 17.05 3.17 0.24
C THR A 74 15.81 3.23 1.12
N MET A 75 16.06 3.44 2.41
CA MET A 75 15.02 3.74 3.39
C MET A 75 15.13 5.18 3.89
N GLY A 76 14.00 5.73 4.34
CA GLY A 76 13.89 7.09 4.82
C GLY A 76 12.84 7.23 5.93
N LEU A 77 13.04 8.22 6.79
CA LEU A 77 12.08 8.55 7.83
C LEU A 77 10.81 9.12 7.20
N ASN A 78 9.67 8.57 7.60
CA ASN A 78 8.36 9.07 7.20
C ASN A 78 7.46 9.23 8.43
N GLY A 79 6.18 9.53 8.21
CA GLY A 79 5.22 9.82 9.29
C GLY A 79 4.89 8.62 10.19
N PHE A 80 5.38 7.44 9.83
CA PHE A 80 5.27 6.25 10.66
C PHE A 80 6.54 6.01 11.48
N ALA A 81 7.62 6.78 11.42
CA ALA A 81 8.88 6.40 12.08
C ALA A 81 8.81 6.20 13.61
N ASP A 82 7.75 6.65 14.28
CA ASP A 82 7.47 6.56 15.71
C ASP A 82 6.65 5.35 16.16
N MET A 83 6.32 4.41 15.28
CA MET A 83 5.51 3.23 15.64
C MET A 83 6.33 1.95 15.58
N THR A 84 5.97 0.95 16.38
CA THR A 84 6.56 -0.39 16.26
C THR A 84 6.11 -1.07 14.97
N ASP A 85 6.73 -2.20 14.62
CA ASP A 85 6.25 -3.00 13.48
C ASP A 85 4.84 -3.55 13.73
N GLU A 86 4.53 -3.94 14.97
CA GLU A 86 3.20 -4.41 15.36
C GLU A 86 2.14 -3.30 15.27
N GLU A 87 2.43 -2.10 15.81
CA GLU A 87 1.53 -0.95 15.70
C GLU A 87 1.22 -0.62 14.24
N PHE A 88 2.26 -0.56 13.40
CA PHE A 88 2.12 -0.30 11.97
C PHE A 88 1.26 -1.35 11.27
N MET A 89 1.56 -2.63 11.47
CA MET A 89 0.80 -3.73 10.87
C MET A 89 -0.68 -3.68 11.26
N ASN A 90 -1.01 -3.26 12.49
CA ASN A 90 -2.40 -3.18 12.93
C ASN A 90 -3.22 -2.04 12.30
N ILE A 91 -2.59 -0.97 11.80
CA ILE A 91 -3.29 0.25 11.35
C ILE A 91 -3.25 0.53 9.84
N VAL A 92 -2.34 -0.10 9.09
CA VAL A 92 -2.27 0.10 7.62
C VAL A 92 -2.47 -1.18 6.79
N ILE A 93 -2.48 -2.36 7.41
CA ILE A 93 -2.55 -3.65 6.72
C ILE A 93 -3.92 -4.29 6.95
N GLY A 94 -4.75 -4.34 5.91
CA GLY A 94 -6.04 -5.06 5.96
C GLY A 94 -6.58 -5.44 4.60
N ALA A 95 -5.70 -5.67 3.63
CA ALA A 95 -6.10 -6.40 2.43
C ALA A 95 -6.01 -7.90 2.70
N THR A 96 -6.92 -8.66 2.10
CA THR A 96 -6.97 -10.12 2.19
C THR A 96 -7.13 -10.71 0.79
N LEU A 97 -6.74 -11.97 0.59
CA LEU A 97 -7.14 -12.71 -0.61
C LEU A 97 -8.62 -13.11 -0.50
N PRO A 98 -9.36 -13.20 -1.62
CA PRO A 98 -10.65 -13.88 -1.65
C PRO A 98 -10.54 -15.33 -1.18
N VAL A 99 -11.61 -15.85 -0.59
CA VAL A 99 -11.67 -17.26 -0.12
C VAL A 99 -11.34 -18.23 -1.26
N ASP A 100 -10.65 -19.34 -0.96
CA ASP A 100 -10.00 -20.21 -1.95
C ASP A 100 -10.94 -20.75 -3.06
N ASN A 101 -12.20 -21.06 -2.73
CA ASN A 101 -13.21 -21.47 -3.73
C ASN A 101 -13.47 -20.35 -4.76
N THR A 102 -13.55 -19.11 -4.30
CA THR A 102 -13.65 -17.93 -5.17
C THR A 102 -12.39 -17.80 -6.00
N ARG A 103 -11.20 -17.88 -5.39
CA ARG A 103 -9.91 -17.78 -6.12
C ARG A 103 -9.79 -18.80 -7.26
N LYS A 104 -10.06 -20.08 -6.98
CA LYS A 104 -10.06 -21.15 -8.01
C LYS A 104 -11.07 -20.87 -9.12
N SER A 105 -12.27 -20.41 -8.79
CA SER A 105 -13.28 -20.03 -9.78
C SER A 105 -12.86 -18.83 -10.62
N LEU A 106 -12.19 -17.84 -10.02
CA LEU A 106 -11.72 -16.64 -10.71
C LEU A 106 -10.62 -16.97 -11.72
N TRP A 107 -9.66 -17.80 -11.31
CA TRP A 107 -8.60 -18.25 -12.21
C TRP A 107 -9.13 -19.08 -13.38
N LYS A 108 -10.14 -19.94 -13.16
CA LYS A 108 -10.83 -20.65 -14.24
C LYS A 108 -11.50 -19.69 -15.25
N ARG A 109 -12.12 -18.60 -14.77
CA ARG A 109 -12.74 -17.59 -15.64
C ARG A 109 -11.67 -16.79 -16.42
N ALA A 110 -10.56 -16.47 -15.76
CA ALA A 110 -9.45 -15.72 -16.35
C ALA A 110 -8.77 -16.47 -17.50
N LEU A 111 -8.54 -17.78 -17.33
CA LEU A 111 -7.93 -18.66 -18.34
C LEU A 111 -8.77 -18.80 -19.63
N GLY A 112 -10.04 -18.44 -19.59
CA GLY A 112 -10.89 -18.35 -20.80
C GLY A 112 -10.62 -17.12 -21.66
N SER A 113 -9.86 -16.13 -21.16
CA SER A 113 -9.49 -14.94 -21.91
C SER A 113 -8.32 -15.23 -22.85
N PRO A 114 -8.36 -14.82 -24.14
CA PRO A 114 -7.30 -15.09 -25.09
C PRO A 114 -6.05 -14.27 -24.76
N PHE A 115 -5.14 -14.84 -23.99
CA PHE A 115 -3.79 -14.30 -23.87
C PHE A 115 -2.98 -14.68 -25.12
N PRO A 116 -2.11 -13.78 -25.63
CA PRO A 116 -1.29 -14.11 -26.78
C PRO A 116 -0.40 -15.31 -26.46
N LYS A 117 -0.54 -16.41 -27.20
CA LYS A 117 0.27 -17.63 -27.02
C LYS A 117 1.65 -17.56 -27.68
N SER A 118 1.96 -16.48 -28.40
CA SER A 118 3.27 -16.29 -29.04
C SER A 118 4.38 -16.18 -27.98
N TRP A 119 5.62 -16.54 -28.31
CA TRP A 119 6.76 -16.31 -27.41
C TRP A 119 7.21 -14.83 -27.45
N TYR A 120 6.92 -14.12 -28.55
CA TYR A 120 7.52 -12.81 -28.88
C TYR A 120 6.63 -11.59 -28.60
N TRP A 121 5.42 -11.74 -28.06
CA TRP A 121 4.55 -10.58 -27.84
C TRP A 121 5.09 -9.61 -26.80
N LYS A 122 5.97 -10.05 -25.89
CA LYS A 122 6.65 -9.15 -24.94
C LYS A 122 7.50 -8.10 -25.65
N ASP A 123 8.14 -8.45 -26.76
CA ASP A 123 8.98 -7.53 -27.53
C ASP A 123 8.17 -6.43 -28.23
N ALA A 124 6.86 -6.67 -28.41
CA ALA A 124 5.93 -5.68 -28.96
C ALA A 124 5.38 -4.71 -27.89
N LEU A 125 5.56 -5.00 -26.60
CA LEU A 125 5.09 -4.12 -25.53
C LEU A 125 6.09 -2.98 -25.27
N PRO A 126 5.62 -1.79 -24.88
CA PRO A 126 6.51 -0.69 -24.48
C PRO A 126 7.44 -1.13 -23.35
N LYS A 127 8.71 -0.69 -23.41
CA LYS A 127 9.70 -0.98 -22.36
C LYS A 127 9.46 -0.20 -21.07
N PHE A 128 8.83 0.97 -21.18
CA PHE A 128 8.42 1.79 -20.06
C PHE A 128 6.95 2.15 -20.20
N VAL A 129 6.22 2.02 -19.10
CA VAL A 129 4.84 2.50 -18.99
C VAL A 129 4.75 3.32 -17.71
N ASP A 130 4.18 4.52 -17.81
CA ASP A 130 3.81 5.34 -16.67
C ASP A 130 2.51 6.08 -16.97
N TRP A 131 1.40 5.54 -16.46
CA TRP A 131 0.05 6.06 -16.68
C TRP A 131 -0.18 7.46 -16.11
N ARG A 132 0.76 8.01 -15.31
CA ARG A 132 0.71 9.42 -14.89
C ARG A 132 0.94 10.35 -16.06
N ASN A 133 1.87 10.01 -16.95
CA ASN A 133 2.22 10.81 -18.12
C ASN A 133 1.08 10.90 -19.12
N GLU A 134 0.22 9.86 -19.13
CA GLU A 134 -0.96 9.78 -19.99
C GLU A 134 -2.23 10.35 -19.34
N GLY A 135 -2.17 10.82 -18.08
CA GLY A 135 -3.31 11.44 -17.39
C GLY A 135 -4.31 10.48 -16.74
N TYR A 136 -3.98 9.19 -16.60
CA TYR A 136 -4.91 8.16 -16.08
C TYR A 136 -4.93 8.07 -14.55
N VAL A 137 -4.01 8.75 -13.87
CA VAL A 137 -3.73 8.52 -12.44
C VAL A 137 -4.04 9.78 -11.63
N THR A 138 -4.98 9.69 -10.69
CA THR A 138 -5.26 10.79 -9.74
C THR A 138 -4.10 11.04 -8.78
N ARG A 139 -4.16 12.11 -7.99
CA ARG A 139 -3.16 12.40 -6.94
C ARG A 139 -3.05 11.25 -5.91
N VAL A 140 -1.88 11.12 -5.29
CA VAL A 140 -1.66 10.21 -4.15
C VAL A 140 -2.55 10.62 -2.98
N ARG A 141 -3.15 9.63 -2.31
CA ARG A 141 -4.04 9.81 -1.15
C ARG A 141 -3.43 9.15 0.09
N ASN A 142 -4.07 9.36 1.24
CA ASN A 142 -3.66 8.79 2.53
C ASN A 142 -4.84 8.08 3.20
N GLN A 143 -4.70 6.78 3.48
CA GLN A 143 -5.70 5.95 4.15
C GLN A 143 -5.83 6.27 5.65
N ARG A 144 -4.82 6.92 6.25
CA ARG A 144 -4.74 7.27 7.68
C ARG A 144 -4.82 6.01 8.56
N ASN A 145 -5.34 6.14 9.78
CA ASN A 145 -5.54 5.02 10.71
C ASN A 145 -6.82 4.23 10.38
N CYS A 146 -6.84 3.62 9.19
CA CYS A 146 -7.95 2.80 8.70
C CYS A 146 -7.39 1.77 7.71
N ASN A 147 -7.70 0.49 7.92
CA ASN A 147 -7.25 -0.61 7.06
C ASN A 147 -8.10 -0.70 5.77
N SER A 148 -8.17 0.40 5.02
CA SER A 148 -8.94 0.56 3.79
C SER A 148 -8.09 0.48 2.52
N CYS A 149 -6.84 0.03 2.61
CA CYS A 149 -5.93 -0.07 1.47
C CYS A 149 -6.54 -0.82 0.28
N TRP A 150 -7.39 -1.82 0.53
CA TRP A 150 -8.13 -2.57 -0.48
C TRP A 150 -9.05 -1.71 -1.35
N ALA A 151 -9.56 -0.58 -0.85
CA ALA A 151 -10.51 0.28 -1.56
C ALA A 151 -9.82 1.26 -2.52
N PHE A 152 -8.61 1.74 -2.17
CA PHE A 152 -7.87 2.70 -2.97
C PHE A 152 -7.53 2.22 -4.40
N PRO A 153 -6.95 1.02 -4.62
CA PRO A 153 -6.66 0.55 -5.96
C PRO A 153 -7.91 0.20 -6.75
N VAL A 154 -9.02 -0.19 -6.10
CA VAL A 154 -10.32 -0.33 -6.76
C VAL A 154 -10.74 1.01 -7.37
N THR A 155 -10.74 2.08 -6.57
CA THR A 155 -11.05 3.43 -7.11
C THR A 155 -10.07 3.84 -8.20
N GLY A 156 -8.76 3.64 -8.01
CA GLY A 156 -7.74 4.06 -8.97
C GLY A 156 -7.82 3.33 -10.32
N ALA A 157 -8.15 2.04 -10.32
CA ALA A 157 -8.33 1.28 -11.55
C ALA A 157 -9.60 1.75 -12.31
N ILE A 158 -10.70 2.02 -11.60
CA ILE A 158 -11.93 2.55 -12.22
C ILE A 158 -11.70 3.98 -12.74
N GLU A 159 -11.01 4.83 -11.99
CA GLU A 159 -10.61 6.19 -12.41
C GLU A 159 -9.87 6.16 -13.74
N GLY A 160 -8.86 5.29 -13.89
CA GLY A 160 -8.11 5.14 -15.13
C GLY A 160 -8.98 4.67 -16.31
N GLN A 161 -9.88 3.72 -16.09
CA GLN A 161 -10.79 3.25 -17.15
C GLN A 161 -11.84 4.31 -17.53
N MET A 162 -12.39 5.05 -16.56
CA MET A 162 -13.31 6.14 -16.83
C MET A 162 -12.62 7.28 -17.58
N PHE A 163 -11.35 7.58 -17.25
CA PHE A 163 -10.55 8.53 -18.01
C PHE A 163 -10.37 8.07 -19.47
N LYS A 164 -10.01 6.79 -19.68
CA LYS A 164 -9.92 6.20 -21.03
C LYS A 164 -11.21 6.38 -21.84
N LYS A 165 -12.37 6.18 -21.20
CA LYS A 165 -13.68 6.25 -21.85
C LYS A 165 -14.17 7.67 -22.11
N THR A 166 -13.85 8.62 -21.23
CA THR A 166 -14.53 9.94 -21.20
C THR A 166 -13.59 11.13 -21.37
N GLY A 167 -12.28 10.92 -21.27
CA GLY A 167 -11.27 11.98 -21.19
C GLY A 167 -11.30 12.78 -19.89
N LYS A 168 -12.16 12.42 -18.91
CA LYS A 168 -12.32 13.15 -17.65
C LYS A 168 -11.81 12.32 -16.47
N LEU A 169 -10.76 12.82 -15.81
CA LEU A 169 -10.19 12.16 -14.65
C LEU A 169 -10.90 12.65 -13.38
N ILE A 170 -11.89 11.90 -12.92
CA ILE A 170 -12.69 12.24 -11.74
C ILE A 170 -12.27 11.36 -10.56
N PRO A 171 -11.70 11.92 -9.48
CA PRO A 171 -11.46 11.20 -8.23
C PRO A 171 -12.73 10.54 -7.69
N LEU A 172 -12.72 9.22 -7.48
CA LEU A 172 -13.84 8.43 -6.98
C LEU A 172 -13.78 8.24 -5.47
N SER A 173 -14.94 8.02 -4.85
CA SER A 173 -15.09 7.92 -3.40
C SER A 173 -14.60 6.57 -2.87
N VAL A 174 -13.48 6.62 -2.15
CA VAL A 174 -13.02 5.48 -1.34
C VAL A 174 -13.97 5.23 -0.17
N GLN A 175 -14.54 6.30 0.40
CA GLN A 175 -15.48 6.21 1.52
C GLN A 175 -16.74 5.42 1.16
N ASN A 176 -17.25 5.61 -0.05
CA ASN A 176 -18.39 4.85 -0.54
C ASN A 176 -18.11 3.34 -0.51
N LEU A 177 -16.90 2.89 -0.90
CA LEU A 177 -16.53 1.48 -0.79
C LEU A 177 -16.46 1.04 0.68
N VAL A 178 -15.78 1.83 1.53
CA VAL A 178 -15.59 1.54 2.95
C VAL A 178 -16.93 1.32 3.66
N ASP A 179 -17.92 2.18 3.40
CA ASP A 179 -19.21 2.15 4.11
C ASP A 179 -20.22 1.15 3.52
N CYS A 180 -20.18 0.91 2.20
CA CYS A 180 -21.28 0.25 1.50
C CYS A 180 -21.00 -1.18 1.01
N SER A 181 -19.75 -1.65 1.04
CA SER A 181 -19.39 -2.97 0.47
C SER A 181 -19.44 -4.14 1.45
N ARG A 182 -20.06 -3.96 2.62
CA ARG A 182 -20.30 -5.05 3.59
C ARG A 182 -21.06 -6.26 3.03
N PRO A 183 -22.13 -6.09 2.22
CA PRO A 183 -22.84 -7.22 1.65
C PRO A 183 -21.98 -8.12 0.75
N GLN A 184 -20.93 -7.58 0.14
CA GLN A 184 -19.94 -8.34 -0.66
C GLN A 184 -18.85 -8.98 0.21
N GLY A 185 -18.80 -8.69 1.51
CA GLY A 185 -17.91 -9.32 2.48
C GLY A 185 -16.75 -8.45 2.98
N ASN A 186 -16.62 -7.20 2.52
CA ASN A 186 -15.68 -6.24 3.10
C ASN A 186 -16.14 -5.79 4.50
N ARG A 187 -15.22 -5.29 5.32
CA ARG A 187 -15.49 -4.84 6.70
C ARG A 187 -14.86 -3.48 6.96
N GLY A 188 -15.13 -2.53 6.06
CA GLY A 188 -14.68 -1.13 6.14
C GLY A 188 -13.19 -0.98 6.49
N CYS A 189 -12.92 -0.39 7.65
CA CYS A 189 -11.56 -0.15 8.16
C CYS A 189 -10.93 -1.33 8.89
N ARG A 190 -11.60 -2.49 8.97
CA ARG A 190 -11.05 -3.69 9.63
C ARG A 190 -10.27 -4.54 8.64
N TRP A 191 -10.91 -4.92 7.54
CA TRP A 191 -10.29 -5.60 6.40
C TRP A 191 -11.19 -5.55 5.15
N GLY A 192 -10.62 -5.88 4.00
CA GLY A 192 -11.37 -6.08 2.77
C GLY A 192 -10.49 -6.67 1.67
N ASN A 193 -11.03 -6.75 0.47
CA ASN A 193 -10.27 -7.11 -0.72
C ASN A 193 -10.80 -6.38 -1.96
N THR A 194 -9.93 -6.26 -2.96
CA THR A 194 -10.20 -5.55 -4.21
C THR A 194 -11.34 -6.19 -5.00
N TYR A 195 -11.41 -7.53 -5.00
CA TYR A 195 -12.45 -8.31 -5.68
C TYR A 195 -13.86 -7.91 -5.22
N ASN A 196 -14.09 -7.92 -3.91
CA ASN A 196 -15.36 -7.53 -3.30
C ASN A 196 -15.65 -6.05 -3.53
N GLY A 197 -14.62 -5.20 -3.57
CA GLY A 197 -14.75 -3.79 -3.95
C GLY A 197 -15.30 -3.64 -5.37
N PHE A 198 -14.76 -4.35 -6.36
CA PHE A 198 -15.31 -4.34 -7.72
C PHE A 198 -16.70 -4.95 -7.79
N GLN A 199 -16.96 -6.06 -7.09
CA GLN A 199 -18.31 -6.65 -7.03
C GLN A 199 -19.34 -5.66 -6.47
N TYR A 200 -18.97 -4.88 -5.45
CA TYR A 200 -19.85 -3.84 -4.93
C TYR A 200 -20.20 -2.84 -6.02
N VAL A 201 -19.22 -2.26 -6.73
CA VAL A 201 -19.48 -1.25 -7.77
C VAL A 201 -20.36 -1.82 -8.89
N LEU A 202 -20.12 -3.08 -9.28
CA LEU A 202 -20.92 -3.77 -10.28
C LEU A 202 -22.38 -3.95 -9.81
N HIS A 203 -22.60 -4.50 -8.61
CA HIS A 203 -23.94 -4.79 -8.09
C HIS A 203 -24.71 -3.53 -7.72
N ASN A 204 -24.02 -2.52 -7.18
CA ASN A 204 -24.60 -1.23 -6.82
C ASN A 204 -24.98 -0.40 -8.06
N GLY A 205 -24.40 -0.71 -9.23
CA GLY A 205 -24.65 -0.01 -10.48
C GLY A 205 -23.96 1.35 -10.58
N GLY A 206 -23.04 1.66 -9.67
CA GLY A 206 -22.29 2.90 -9.68
C GLY A 206 -21.41 3.12 -8.44
N LEU A 207 -20.59 4.17 -8.51
CA LEU A 207 -19.70 4.64 -7.45
C LEU A 207 -19.66 6.17 -7.46
N GLU A 208 -19.79 6.82 -6.31
CA GLU A 208 -19.76 8.28 -6.20
C GLU A 208 -18.37 8.90 -6.43
N ALA A 209 -18.35 10.19 -6.74
CA ALA A 209 -17.13 10.99 -6.72
C ALA A 209 -16.63 11.22 -5.29
N GLN A 210 -15.32 11.37 -5.13
CA GLN A 210 -14.69 11.83 -3.89
C GLN A 210 -15.26 13.19 -3.43
N ALA A 211 -15.67 14.04 -4.38
CA ALA A 211 -16.19 15.37 -4.08
C ALA A 211 -17.56 15.35 -3.39
N THR A 212 -18.42 14.38 -3.71
CA THR A 212 -19.76 14.25 -3.12
C THR A 212 -19.79 13.32 -1.91
N TYR A 213 -18.83 12.39 -1.84
CA TYR A 213 -18.68 11.48 -0.71
C TYR A 213 -17.21 11.41 -0.27
N PRO A 214 -16.73 12.39 0.52
CA PRO A 214 -15.33 12.51 0.92
C PRO A 214 -14.84 11.37 1.82
N TYR A 215 -13.54 11.17 1.84
CA TYR A 215 -12.87 10.17 2.68
C TYR A 215 -12.74 10.65 4.13
N GLU A 216 -13.22 9.83 5.06
CA GLU A 216 -13.28 10.13 6.49
C GLU A 216 -12.26 9.32 7.30
N GLY A 217 -11.70 8.25 6.73
CA GLY A 217 -10.72 7.40 7.44
C GLY A 217 -11.32 6.61 8.61
N LYS A 218 -12.63 6.39 8.57
CA LYS A 218 -13.38 5.54 9.50
C LYS A 218 -14.59 5.00 8.77
N GLU A 219 -15.13 3.88 9.22
CA GLU A 219 -16.35 3.33 8.66
C GLU A 219 -17.58 4.01 9.27
N GLY A 220 -18.53 4.37 8.41
CA GLY A 220 -19.82 4.94 8.77
C GLY A 220 -20.99 4.15 8.20
N LEU A 221 -22.18 4.74 8.29
CA LEU A 221 -23.35 4.23 7.57
C LEU A 221 -23.17 4.44 6.07
N CYS A 222 -23.69 3.53 5.25
CA CYS A 222 -23.70 3.72 3.81
C CYS A 222 -24.64 4.87 3.42
N ARG A 223 -24.10 5.89 2.74
CA ARG A 223 -24.84 7.10 2.30
C ARG A 223 -24.86 7.27 0.77
N TYR A 224 -24.70 6.17 0.03
CA TYR A 224 -24.65 6.22 -1.43
C TYR A 224 -25.90 6.87 -2.02
N ASN A 225 -25.70 7.87 -2.86
CA ASN A 225 -26.74 8.52 -3.64
C ASN A 225 -26.50 8.30 -5.14
N PRO A 226 -27.37 7.54 -5.84
CA PRO A 226 -27.25 7.31 -7.28
C PRO A 226 -27.15 8.58 -8.13
N LYS A 227 -27.74 9.70 -7.68
CA LYS A 227 -27.67 10.99 -8.39
C LYS A 227 -26.26 11.59 -8.43
N ASN A 228 -25.40 11.18 -7.52
CA ASN A 228 -24.01 11.63 -7.41
C ASN A 228 -23.01 10.61 -7.99
N SER A 229 -23.50 9.52 -8.58
CA SER A 229 -22.65 8.49 -9.18
C SER A 229 -21.78 9.09 -10.28
N ALA A 230 -20.47 8.87 -10.20
CA ALA A 230 -19.47 9.40 -11.12
C ALA A 230 -18.81 8.32 -11.99
N ALA A 231 -18.97 7.05 -11.63
CA ALA A 231 -18.48 5.93 -12.40
C ALA A 231 -19.44 4.74 -12.33
N LYS A 232 -19.41 3.91 -13.38
CA LYS A 232 -20.10 2.63 -13.44
C LYS A 232 -19.21 1.65 -14.19
N ILE A 233 -19.17 0.39 -13.73
CA ILE A 233 -18.47 -0.70 -14.41
C ILE A 233 -19.50 -1.67 -15.00
N THR A 234 -19.20 -2.25 -16.15
CA THR A 234 -19.98 -3.32 -16.79
C THR A 234 -19.50 -4.71 -16.37
N GLY A 235 -18.30 -4.78 -15.82
CA GLY A 235 -17.64 -6.00 -15.37
C GLY A 235 -16.23 -5.69 -14.87
N PHE A 236 -15.49 -6.74 -14.56
CA PHE A 236 -14.08 -6.64 -14.22
C PHE A 236 -13.41 -7.98 -14.46
N VAL A 237 -12.11 -7.94 -14.73
CA VAL A 237 -11.26 -9.09 -15.02
C VAL A 237 -10.34 -9.33 -13.82
N VAL A 238 -10.21 -10.59 -13.44
CA VAL A 238 -9.17 -11.06 -12.52
C VAL A 238 -8.14 -11.78 -13.38
N LEU A 239 -6.89 -11.35 -13.32
CA LEU A 239 -5.83 -11.92 -14.13
C LEU A 239 -5.36 -13.27 -13.56
N PRO A 240 -4.90 -14.21 -14.40
CA PRO A 240 -4.08 -15.33 -13.94
C PRO A 240 -2.83 -14.83 -13.23
N GLU A 241 -2.32 -15.62 -12.28
CA GLU A 241 -1.08 -15.32 -11.55
C GLU A 241 0.14 -15.47 -12.47
N SER A 242 0.48 -14.39 -13.17
CA SER A 242 1.59 -14.33 -14.12
C SER A 242 2.05 -12.87 -14.27
N GLU A 243 3.34 -12.61 -14.06
CA GLU A 243 3.93 -11.29 -14.28
C GLU A 243 3.84 -10.86 -15.75
N ASP A 244 3.89 -11.82 -16.68
CA ASP A 244 3.77 -11.56 -18.12
C ASP A 244 2.38 -11.05 -18.46
N VAL A 245 1.35 -11.77 -17.99
CA VAL A 245 -0.04 -11.39 -18.20
C VAL A 245 -0.35 -10.05 -17.52
N LEU A 246 0.22 -9.82 -16.33
CA LEU A 246 0.14 -8.53 -15.66
C LEU A 246 0.78 -7.42 -16.50
N MET A 247 1.92 -7.68 -17.13
CA MET A 247 2.63 -6.70 -17.97
C MET A 247 1.78 -6.29 -19.18
N ASP A 248 1.20 -7.28 -19.88
CA ASP A 248 0.26 -7.02 -20.98
C ASP A 248 -0.92 -6.17 -20.53
N ALA A 249 -1.52 -6.50 -19.38
CA ALA A 249 -2.65 -5.76 -18.86
C ALA A 249 -2.29 -4.31 -18.49
N VAL A 250 -1.15 -4.10 -17.82
CA VAL A 250 -0.65 -2.76 -17.49
C VAL A 250 -0.39 -1.96 -18.77
N ALA A 251 0.22 -2.58 -19.79
CA ALA A 251 0.55 -1.90 -21.04
C ALA A 251 -0.68 -1.56 -21.89
N THR A 252 -1.68 -2.45 -21.95
CA THR A 252 -2.78 -2.35 -22.93
C THR A 252 -4.10 -1.89 -22.34
N LYS A 253 -4.31 -2.08 -21.02
CA LYS A 253 -5.60 -1.78 -20.36
C LYS A 253 -5.54 -0.48 -19.59
N GLY A 254 -4.50 -0.25 -18.80
CA GLY A 254 -4.39 0.91 -17.90
C GLY A 254 -3.86 0.53 -16.52
N PRO A 255 -4.10 1.37 -15.50
CA PRO A 255 -3.80 1.05 -14.11
C PRO A 255 -4.51 -0.21 -13.61
N ILE A 256 -3.79 -1.07 -12.88
CA ILE A 256 -4.24 -2.39 -12.42
C ILE A 256 -4.27 -2.42 -10.89
N ALA A 257 -5.39 -2.81 -10.30
CA ALA A 257 -5.49 -3.03 -8.86
C ALA A 257 -4.84 -4.37 -8.50
N THR A 258 -4.00 -4.42 -7.46
CA THR A 258 -3.43 -5.69 -7.01
C THR A 258 -3.24 -5.77 -5.49
N GLY A 259 -3.03 -6.99 -5.01
CA GLY A 259 -2.55 -7.26 -3.66
C GLY A 259 -1.03 -7.42 -3.63
N ILE A 260 -0.43 -7.12 -2.48
CA ILE A 260 0.98 -7.40 -2.20
C ILE A 260 1.14 -7.90 -0.76
N HIS A 261 2.26 -8.57 -0.49
CA HIS A 261 2.76 -8.82 0.85
C HIS A 261 3.70 -7.68 1.26
N VAL A 262 3.37 -7.04 2.38
CA VAL A 262 4.18 -6.00 3.02
C VAL A 262 4.94 -6.61 4.18
N VAL A 263 6.28 -6.44 4.16
CA VAL A 263 7.16 -6.66 5.31
C VAL A 263 7.35 -5.31 6.00
N SER A 264 6.83 -5.18 7.23
CA SER A 264 6.80 -3.90 7.97
C SER A 264 8.17 -3.25 8.06
N SER A 265 9.20 -4.01 8.43
CA SER A 265 10.53 -3.47 8.73
C SER A 265 11.21 -2.80 7.53
N SER A 266 10.79 -3.11 6.29
CA SER A 266 11.39 -2.55 5.09
C SER A 266 10.44 -1.75 4.21
N PHE A 267 9.28 -2.30 3.85
CA PHE A 267 8.34 -1.64 2.96
C PHE A 267 7.84 -0.31 3.55
N ARG A 268 7.63 -0.28 4.87
CA ARG A 268 7.21 0.92 5.60
C ARG A 268 8.16 2.08 5.39
N PHE A 269 9.45 1.83 5.34
CA PHE A 269 10.48 2.87 5.30
C PHE A 269 11.06 3.09 3.91
N TYR A 270 10.53 2.44 2.87
CA TYR A 270 10.98 2.68 1.51
C TYR A 270 10.99 4.17 1.14
N ASP A 271 12.09 4.59 0.52
CA ASP A 271 12.32 5.97 0.08
C ASP A 271 12.61 6.05 -1.43
N GLY A 272 13.46 5.16 -1.95
CA GLY A 272 13.78 5.12 -3.38
C GLY A 272 14.51 3.86 -3.82
N GLY A 273 14.79 3.75 -5.12
CA GLY A 273 15.40 2.55 -5.72
C GLY A 273 14.41 1.42 -5.97
N VAL A 274 14.90 0.26 -6.42
CA VAL A 274 14.06 -0.91 -6.74
C VAL A 274 13.91 -1.78 -5.49
N TYR A 275 12.73 -1.80 -4.90
CA TYR A 275 12.43 -2.56 -3.68
C TYR A 275 12.44 -4.06 -3.96
N TYR A 276 13.36 -4.77 -3.30
CA TYR A 276 13.42 -6.22 -3.25
C TYR A 276 13.66 -6.66 -1.80
N GLU A 277 12.73 -7.43 -1.25
CA GLU A 277 12.74 -7.90 0.13
C GLU A 277 12.72 -9.44 0.17
N PRO A 278 13.85 -10.10 0.50
CA PRO A 278 13.91 -11.57 0.55
C PRO A 278 12.87 -12.21 1.46
N ASN A 279 12.40 -11.52 2.50
CA ASN A 279 11.38 -12.02 3.42
C ASN A 279 9.94 -11.85 2.90
N CYS A 280 9.76 -11.34 1.68
CA CYS A 280 8.44 -11.32 1.06
C CYS A 280 7.90 -12.72 0.82
N THR A 281 6.62 -12.92 1.14
CA THR A 281 5.90 -14.18 0.95
C THR A 281 4.78 -14.00 -0.08
N SER A 282 4.08 -15.09 -0.39
CA SER A 282 2.86 -15.07 -1.20
C SER A 282 1.60 -14.63 -0.44
N SER A 283 1.72 -14.32 0.86
CA SER A 283 0.58 -13.96 1.73
C SER A 283 0.21 -12.49 1.57
N VAL A 284 -0.70 -12.17 0.65
CA VAL A 284 -1.20 -10.80 0.49
C VAL A 284 -1.81 -10.26 1.79
N ASN A 285 -1.35 -9.09 2.22
CA ASN A 285 -1.81 -8.39 3.40
C ASN A 285 -2.12 -6.89 3.12
N HIS A 286 -1.65 -6.36 1.98
CA HIS A 286 -1.87 -4.98 1.54
C HIS A 286 -2.36 -4.92 0.09
N ALA A 287 -2.86 -3.77 -0.36
CA ALA A 287 -3.32 -3.59 -1.73
C ALA A 287 -2.86 -2.24 -2.30
N VAL A 288 -2.44 -2.26 -3.57
CA VAL A 288 -1.82 -1.13 -4.26
C VAL A 288 -2.28 -1.08 -5.71
N LEU A 289 -2.06 0.06 -6.37
CA LEU A 289 -2.39 0.23 -7.78
C LEU A 289 -1.09 0.20 -8.59
N ILE A 290 -0.93 -0.75 -9.50
CA ILE A 290 0.14 -0.73 -10.49
C ILE A 290 -0.24 0.29 -11.57
N ILE A 291 0.64 1.25 -11.80
CA ILE A 291 0.44 2.33 -12.78
C ILE A 291 1.49 2.30 -13.89
N GLY A 292 2.36 1.29 -13.90
CA GLY A 292 3.45 1.24 -14.84
C GLY A 292 4.50 0.19 -14.53
N TYR A 293 5.54 0.19 -15.34
CA TYR A 293 6.74 -0.63 -15.17
C TYR A 293 7.91 -0.03 -15.96
N GLY A 294 9.12 -0.52 -15.68
CA GLY A 294 10.33 -0.15 -16.41
C GLY A 294 11.54 -0.87 -15.86
N TYR A 295 12.72 -0.32 -16.11
CA TYR A 295 13.99 -0.79 -15.55
C TYR A 295 14.91 0.38 -15.20
N VAL A 296 15.84 0.16 -14.27
CA VAL A 296 16.92 1.10 -13.93
C VAL A 296 18.22 0.62 -14.57
N GLY A 297 18.90 1.48 -15.32
CA GLY A 297 20.07 1.07 -16.11
C GLY A 297 19.64 0.39 -17.40
N ASN A 298 20.05 -0.86 -17.61
CA ASN A 298 19.65 -1.67 -18.75
C ASN A 298 18.61 -2.73 -18.35
N GLU A 299 17.75 -3.12 -19.29
CA GLU A 299 16.72 -4.17 -19.10
C GLU A 299 17.32 -5.52 -18.65
N THR A 300 18.56 -5.79 -19.04
CA THR A 300 19.29 -7.03 -18.71
C THR A 300 19.96 -7.01 -17.34
N ASP A 301 20.01 -5.87 -16.66
CA ASP A 301 20.71 -5.73 -15.37
C ASP A 301 19.91 -6.32 -14.20
N GLY A 302 18.69 -6.81 -14.46
CA GLY A 302 17.82 -7.41 -13.44
C GLY A 302 17.18 -6.40 -12.49
N ASN A 303 17.23 -5.10 -12.83
CA ASN A 303 16.64 -3.99 -12.07
C ASN A 303 15.29 -3.55 -12.66
N ASN A 304 14.52 -4.53 -13.14
CA ASN A 304 13.17 -4.31 -13.65
C ASN A 304 12.23 -4.05 -12.47
N TYR A 305 11.27 -3.15 -12.66
CA TYR A 305 10.32 -2.79 -11.61
C TYR A 305 8.89 -2.65 -12.13
N TRP A 306 7.93 -2.95 -11.25
CA TRP A 306 6.58 -2.42 -11.30
C TRP A 306 6.56 -1.06 -10.62
N LEU A 307 5.86 -0.10 -11.20
CA LEU A 307 5.61 1.20 -10.59
C LEU A 307 4.25 1.15 -9.91
N ILE A 308 4.25 1.18 -8.57
CA ILE A 308 3.02 1.16 -7.77
C ILE A 308 2.71 2.53 -7.18
N LYS A 309 1.43 2.84 -7.08
CA LYS A 309 0.86 3.94 -6.30
C LYS A 309 0.32 3.37 -4.98
N ASN A 310 0.85 3.86 -3.87
CA ASN A 310 0.39 3.50 -2.52
C ASN A 310 -0.59 4.54 -1.97
N SER A 311 -1.19 4.25 -0.82
CA SER A 311 -2.20 5.09 -0.16
C SER A 311 -1.74 5.61 1.21
N TRP A 312 -0.46 5.93 1.37
CA TRP A 312 0.13 6.46 2.62
C TRP A 312 0.57 7.93 2.54
N GLY A 313 0.06 8.65 1.55
CA GLY A 313 0.42 10.05 1.32
C GLY A 313 1.74 10.24 0.58
N ARG A 314 2.03 11.50 0.23
CA ARG A 314 3.18 11.87 -0.61
C ARG A 314 4.53 11.86 0.11
N ARG A 315 4.54 11.62 1.42
CA ARG A 315 5.76 11.65 2.25
C ARG A 315 6.27 10.25 2.58
N TRP A 316 5.83 9.26 1.81
CA TRP A 316 6.30 7.89 1.84
C TRP A 316 6.80 7.52 0.44
N GLY A 317 7.95 6.85 0.34
CA GLY A 317 8.55 6.47 -0.94
C GLY A 317 8.79 7.63 -1.89
N LEU A 318 8.72 7.33 -3.18
CA LEU A 318 8.88 8.28 -4.28
C LEU A 318 7.64 9.15 -4.42
N SER A 319 7.42 10.09 -3.50
CA SER A 319 6.22 10.94 -3.46
C SER A 319 4.90 10.16 -3.40
N GLY A 320 4.87 9.01 -2.72
CA GLY A 320 3.72 8.10 -2.61
C GLY A 320 3.72 6.94 -3.61
N TYR A 321 4.78 6.82 -4.41
CA TYR A 321 5.00 5.73 -5.35
C TYR A 321 6.17 4.86 -4.91
N MET A 322 6.25 3.65 -5.45
CA MET A 322 7.36 2.74 -5.23
C MET A 322 7.68 1.98 -6.52
N MET A 323 8.96 1.79 -6.77
CA MET A 323 9.46 0.80 -7.73
C MET A 323 9.66 -0.50 -6.96
N ILE A 324 8.86 -1.52 -7.24
CA ILE A 324 8.97 -2.86 -6.63
C ILE A 324 9.46 -3.85 -7.68
N ALA A 325 10.35 -4.75 -7.29
CA ALA A 325 11.02 -5.65 -8.21
C ALA A 325 10.03 -6.45 -9.09
N LYS A 326 10.31 -6.46 -10.39
CA LYS A 326 9.58 -7.19 -11.43
C LYS A 326 10.48 -8.28 -12.01
N ASP A 327 9.87 -9.35 -12.54
CA ASP A 327 10.55 -10.51 -13.12
C ASP A 327 11.41 -11.26 -12.08
N ARG A 328 10.93 -11.27 -10.84
CA ARG A 328 11.61 -11.83 -9.66
C ARG A 328 10.71 -12.86 -8.97
N ASN A 329 10.10 -13.73 -9.78
CA ASN A 329 9.23 -14.83 -9.37
C ASN A 329 8.01 -14.35 -8.56
N ASN A 330 7.22 -13.44 -9.12
CA ASN A 330 6.02 -12.89 -8.48
C ASN A 330 6.35 -12.29 -7.09
N HIS A 331 7.37 -11.43 -7.05
CA HIS A 331 7.90 -10.88 -5.81
C HIS A 331 6.80 -10.19 -4.98
N CYS A 332 6.77 -10.48 -3.68
CA CYS A 332 5.73 -10.01 -2.74
C CYS A 332 4.29 -10.27 -3.22
N ALA A 333 4.06 -11.33 -3.98
CA ALA A 333 2.74 -11.73 -4.48
C ALA A 333 2.07 -10.73 -5.44
N ILE A 334 2.80 -9.79 -6.02
CA ILE A 334 2.24 -8.65 -6.79
C ILE A 334 1.35 -9.02 -7.98
N ALA A 335 1.53 -10.20 -8.58
CA ALA A 335 0.71 -10.70 -9.68
C ALA A 335 -0.43 -11.65 -9.23
N SER A 336 -0.57 -11.92 -7.93
CA SER A 336 -1.46 -12.98 -7.41
C SER A 336 -2.94 -12.56 -7.31
N LEU A 337 -3.22 -11.25 -7.28
CA LEU A 337 -4.57 -10.70 -7.22
C LEU A 337 -4.72 -9.46 -8.11
N ALA A 338 -4.17 -9.52 -9.32
CA ALA A 338 -4.26 -8.41 -10.27
C ALA A 338 -5.62 -8.34 -10.96
N GLN A 339 -6.21 -7.15 -11.01
CA GLN A 339 -7.58 -6.91 -11.44
C GLN A 339 -7.74 -5.58 -12.14
N TYR A 340 -8.60 -5.52 -13.16
CA TYR A 340 -9.02 -4.28 -13.79
C TYR A 340 -10.51 -4.29 -14.15
N PRO A 341 -11.20 -3.13 -14.04
CA PRO A 341 -12.60 -3.02 -14.41
C PRO A 341 -12.78 -2.86 -15.92
N THR A 342 -14.00 -3.12 -16.41
CA THR A 342 -14.47 -2.71 -17.73
C THR A 342 -15.61 -1.71 -17.55
N VAL A 343 -15.63 -0.64 -18.35
CA VAL A 343 -16.56 0.50 -18.19
C VAL A 343 -17.43 0.75 -19.41
#